data_AF-A0A4S2M8U3-F1
#
_entry.id   AF-A0A4S2M8U3-F1
#
_cell.length_a   1.000
_cell.length_b   1.000
_cell.length_c   1.000
_cell.angle_alpha   90.00
_cell.angle_beta   90.00
_cell.angle_gamma   90.00
#
_symmetry.space_group_name_H-M   'P 1'
#
loop_
_entity.id
_entity.type
_entity.pdbx_description
1 polymer ?
#
loop_
_entity_poly.entity_id
_entity_poly.type
_entity_poly.pdbx_seq_one_letter_code
_entity_poly.pdbx_strand_id
1 'polypeptide(L)'
;MPVPCPPPGAEKLTPSCDPQTCLEPVLEQRWIRVGCRCVEQKPQQYRTCCCSNRIIRTKRICNPNGSSLLMTQSWRLHNGHCVPQVITKQLDMPVCHPQRVTALGTCDTVTRRQLALVERFVVKQCRCQAIFREKIERICGMLHESASQSTVYSDNESIFIQQPCG
;
A
#
# COMPACT_ATOMS: atom_id res chain seq x y z
N MET A 1 -6.51 58.02 -14.39
CA MET A 1 -6.04 57.02 -15.39
C MET A 1 -6.75 55.70 -15.14
N PRO A 2 -7.16 54.94 -16.16
CA PRO A 2 -7.77 53.63 -15.97
C PRO A 2 -6.73 52.64 -15.43
N VAL A 3 -7.07 51.88 -14.39
CA VAL A 3 -6.24 50.79 -13.89
C VAL A 3 -6.12 49.69 -14.96
N PRO A 4 -4.90 49.27 -15.35
CA PRO A 4 -4.72 48.15 -16.25
C PRO A 4 -5.05 46.84 -15.52
N CYS A 5 -5.77 45.94 -16.20
CA CYS A 5 -6.00 44.57 -15.73
C CYS A 5 -5.07 43.63 -16.52
N PRO A 6 -4.45 42.60 -15.90
CA PRO A 6 -4.62 42.15 -14.51
C PRO A 6 -3.91 43.04 -13.46
N PRO A 7 -4.33 43.00 -12.18
CA PRO A 7 -3.65 43.71 -11.11
C PRO A 7 -2.21 43.18 -10.92
N PRO A 8 -1.24 44.04 -10.52
CA PRO A 8 0.13 43.61 -10.25
C PRO A 8 0.13 42.58 -9.11
N GLY A 9 0.74 41.42 -9.35
CA GLY A 9 0.73 40.28 -8.42
C GLY A 9 -0.36 39.24 -8.68
N ALA A 10 -1.18 39.39 -9.73
CA ALA A 10 -2.10 38.34 -10.16
C ALA A 10 -1.31 37.11 -10.64
N GLU A 11 -1.43 36.00 -9.92
CA GLU A 11 -0.86 34.73 -10.32
C GLU A 11 -1.65 34.15 -11.50
N LYS A 12 -0.96 33.75 -12.56
CA LYS A 12 -1.60 33.15 -13.74
C LYS A 12 -1.97 31.71 -13.38
N LEU A 13 -3.26 31.43 -13.21
CA LEU A 13 -3.72 30.06 -12.94
C LEU A 13 -3.49 29.20 -14.19
N THR A 14 -2.59 28.22 -14.10
CA THR A 14 -2.46 27.19 -15.13
C THR A 14 -3.69 26.28 -15.09
N PRO A 15 -4.33 25.99 -16.23
CA PRO A 15 -5.46 25.08 -16.26
C PRO A 15 -5.00 23.71 -15.75
N SER A 16 -5.69 23.22 -14.72
CA SER A 16 -5.43 21.94 -14.07
C SER A 16 -6.74 21.18 -13.93
N CYS A 17 -6.64 19.85 -13.97
CA CYS A 17 -7.77 18.96 -13.82
C CYS A 17 -8.17 18.89 -12.34
N ASP A 18 -9.40 19.30 -12.03
CA ASP A 18 -9.95 19.13 -10.67
C ASP A 18 -10.18 17.63 -10.40
N PRO A 19 -9.53 17.04 -9.37
CA PRO A 19 -9.63 15.61 -9.11
C PRO A 19 -11.01 15.17 -8.59
N GLN A 20 -11.82 16.09 -8.04
CA GLN A 20 -13.16 15.78 -7.54
C GLN A 20 -14.20 15.84 -8.64
N THR A 21 -14.16 16.89 -9.47
CA THR A 21 -15.16 17.10 -10.53
C THR A 21 -14.74 16.53 -11.88
N CYS A 22 -13.46 16.20 -12.06
CA CYS A 22 -12.89 15.71 -13.32
C CYS A 22 -13.05 16.71 -14.48
N LEU A 23 -13.07 18.00 -14.14
CA LEU A 23 -13.23 19.12 -15.07
C LEU A 23 -12.00 20.02 -15.05
N GLU A 24 -11.68 20.56 -16.22
CA GLU A 24 -10.61 21.53 -16.43
C GLU A 24 -11.18 22.74 -17.20
N PRO A 25 -10.85 23.98 -16.83
CA PRO A 25 -11.30 25.16 -17.57
C PRO A 25 -10.66 25.21 -18.96
N VAL A 26 -11.48 25.46 -20.00
CA VAL A 26 -11.02 25.54 -21.40
C VAL A 26 -10.35 26.89 -21.69
N LEU A 27 -10.77 27.94 -20.99
CA LEU A 27 -10.27 29.30 -21.15
C LEU A 27 -9.29 29.64 -20.01
N GLU A 28 -8.17 30.26 -20.37
CA GLU A 28 -7.27 30.87 -19.39
C GLU A 28 -8.00 31.93 -18.57
N GLN A 29 -7.53 32.12 -17.33
CA GLN A 29 -8.02 33.12 -16.40
C GLN A 29 -8.00 34.51 -17.04
N ARG A 30 -9.20 35.11 -17.24
CA ARG A 30 -9.35 36.44 -17.82
C ARG A 30 -9.78 37.44 -16.76
N TRP A 31 -9.17 38.61 -16.77
CA TRP A 31 -9.55 39.71 -15.89
C TRP A 31 -10.35 40.73 -16.70
N ILE A 32 -11.54 41.07 -16.22
CA ILE A 32 -12.39 42.10 -16.83
C ILE A 32 -12.49 43.30 -15.90
N ARG A 33 -12.59 44.49 -16.48
CA ARG A 33 -12.79 45.72 -15.70
C ARG A 33 -14.28 45.92 -15.48
N VAL A 34 -14.70 45.95 -14.21
CA VAL A 34 -16.06 46.29 -13.79
C VAL A 34 -15.98 47.58 -12.98
N GLY A 35 -16.32 48.70 -13.63
CA GLY A 35 -16.16 50.04 -13.06
C GLY A 35 -14.69 50.38 -12.76
N CYS A 36 -14.36 50.58 -11.47
CA CYS A 36 -13.02 50.92 -11.01
C CYS A 36 -12.22 49.70 -10.50
N ARG A 37 -12.74 48.48 -10.64
CA ARG A 37 -12.10 47.26 -10.13
C ARG A 37 -11.85 46.25 -11.25
N CYS A 38 -10.76 45.49 -11.14
CA CYS A 38 -10.54 44.30 -11.94
C CYS A 38 -11.23 43.12 -11.23
N VAL A 39 -12.10 42.42 -11.95
CA VAL A 39 -12.79 41.23 -11.46
C VAL A 39 -12.33 40.05 -12.30
N GLU A 40 -12.01 38.96 -11.63
CA GLU A 40 -11.70 37.70 -12.29
C GLU A 40 -12.95 37.13 -12.95
N GLN A 41 -12.86 36.86 -14.25
CA GLN A 41 -13.93 36.24 -15.00
C GLN A 41 -13.82 34.73 -14.83
N LYS A 42 -14.84 34.12 -14.22
CA LYS A 42 -14.94 32.66 -14.13
C LYS A 42 -14.95 32.04 -15.54
N PRO A 43 -14.30 30.87 -15.73
CA PRO A 43 -14.38 30.14 -16.98
C PRO A 43 -15.84 29.84 -17.34
N GLN A 44 -16.23 30.12 -18.58
CA GLN A 44 -17.58 29.78 -19.06
C GLN A 44 -17.67 28.34 -19.61
N GLN A 45 -16.53 27.73 -19.93
CA GLN A 45 -16.46 26.41 -20.53
C GLN A 45 -15.47 25.54 -19.77
N TYR A 46 -15.89 24.31 -19.52
CA TYR A 46 -15.10 23.25 -18.90
C TYR A 46 -15.06 22.05 -19.82
N ARG A 47 -13.92 21.38 -19.87
CA ARG A 47 -13.77 20.09 -20.54
C ARG A 47 -13.51 18.99 -19.52
N THR A 48 -13.96 17.79 -19.84
CA THR A 48 -13.61 16.60 -19.04
C THR A 48 -12.13 16.28 -19.23
N CYS A 49 -11.43 16.01 -18.14
CA CYS A 49 -9.99 15.73 -18.14
C CYS A 49 -9.62 14.31 -17.66
N CYS A 50 -10.61 13.48 -17.30
CA CYS A 50 -10.39 12.10 -16.85
C CYS A 50 -11.54 11.15 -17.24
N CYS A 51 -11.35 9.87 -16.93
CA CYS A 51 -12.24 8.77 -17.33
C CYS A 51 -12.93 8.14 -16.11
N SER A 52 -13.86 8.85 -15.49
CA SER A 52 -14.53 8.45 -14.25
C SER A 52 -15.57 7.33 -14.42
N ASN A 53 -16.23 7.24 -15.57
CA ASN A 53 -17.30 6.27 -15.84
C ASN A 53 -16.79 4.90 -16.32
N ARG A 54 -15.53 4.55 -16.03
CA ARG A 54 -14.90 3.32 -16.50
C ARG A 54 -14.38 2.50 -15.33
N ILE A 55 -14.69 1.20 -15.35
CA ILE A 55 -14.26 0.27 -14.30
C ILE A 55 -12.76 0.03 -14.44
N ILE A 56 -12.01 0.29 -13.36
CA ILE A 56 -10.62 -0.11 -13.22
C ILE A 56 -10.59 -1.58 -12.84
N ARG A 57 -9.84 -2.39 -13.58
CA ARG A 57 -9.68 -3.83 -13.30
C ARG A 57 -8.26 -4.12 -12.90
N THR A 58 -8.09 -4.78 -11.75
CA THR A 58 -6.78 -5.17 -11.25
C THR A 58 -6.72 -6.67 -11.12
N LYS A 59 -5.69 -7.30 -11.69
CA LYS A 59 -5.41 -8.72 -11.51
C LYS A 59 -3.99 -8.91 -10.99
N ARG A 60 -3.83 -9.89 -10.09
CA ARG A 60 -2.52 -10.33 -9.59
C ARG A 60 -2.18 -11.66 -10.23
N ILE A 61 -1.07 -11.69 -10.96
CA ILE A 61 -0.54 -12.91 -11.60
C ILE A 61 0.61 -13.40 -10.72
N CYS A 62 0.58 -14.67 -10.34
CA CYS A 62 1.63 -15.29 -9.56
C CYS A 62 2.64 -15.97 -10.48
N ASN A 63 3.91 -15.61 -10.35
CA ASN A 63 4.99 -16.23 -11.11
C ASN A 63 5.48 -17.52 -10.42
N PRO A 64 6.09 -18.47 -11.16
CA PRO A 64 6.62 -19.70 -10.59
C PRO A 64 7.70 -19.48 -9.52
N ASN A 65 8.47 -18.39 -9.63
CA ASN A 65 9.48 -17.99 -8.63
C ASN A 65 8.87 -17.38 -7.36
N GLY A 66 7.53 -17.30 -7.25
CA GLY A 66 6.80 -16.74 -6.12
C GLY A 66 6.72 -15.21 -6.08
N SER A 67 7.34 -14.49 -7.03
CA SER A 67 7.05 -13.08 -7.26
C SER A 67 5.68 -12.91 -7.92
N SER A 68 5.13 -11.70 -7.91
CA SER A 68 3.82 -11.47 -8.52
C SER A 68 3.77 -10.21 -9.37
N LEU A 69 3.02 -10.26 -10.47
CA LEU A 69 2.77 -9.12 -11.33
C LEU A 69 1.37 -8.56 -11.02
N LEU A 70 1.31 -7.29 -10.62
CA LEU A 70 0.06 -6.55 -10.53
C LEU A 70 -0.21 -5.88 -11.87
N MET A 71 -1.26 -6.30 -12.56
CA MET A 71 -1.70 -5.73 -13.83
C MET A 71 -2.99 -4.96 -13.61
N THR A 72 -2.93 -3.65 -13.78
CA THR A 72 -4.06 -2.73 -13.64
C THR A 72 -4.45 -2.23 -15.02
N GLN A 73 -5.64 -2.60 -15.47
CA GLN A 73 -6.29 -2.02 -16.63
C GLN A 73 -7.07 -0.78 -16.18
N SER A 74 -6.58 0.38 -16.59
CA SER A 74 -7.17 1.69 -16.36
C SER A 74 -7.53 2.35 -17.68
N TRP A 75 -8.00 3.60 -17.61
CA TRP A 75 -8.39 4.39 -18.77
C TRP A 75 -7.74 5.76 -18.64
N ARG A 76 -7.15 6.22 -19.73
CA ARG A 76 -6.61 7.59 -19.83
C ARG A 76 -7.38 8.37 -20.88
N LEU A 77 -7.52 9.66 -20.65
CA LEU A 77 -8.07 10.57 -21.66
C LEU A 77 -6.98 10.84 -22.70
N HIS A 78 -7.30 10.61 -23.97
CA HIS A 78 -6.43 10.87 -25.11
C HIS A 78 -7.27 11.45 -26.24
N ASN A 79 -6.98 12.68 -26.66
CA ASN A 79 -7.73 13.41 -27.70
C ASN A 79 -9.25 13.45 -27.45
N GLY A 80 -9.67 13.70 -26.21
CA GLY A 80 -11.10 13.74 -25.84
C GLY A 80 -11.77 12.37 -25.70
N HIS A 81 -11.05 11.27 -25.96
CA HIS A 81 -11.57 9.92 -25.83
C HIS A 81 -10.85 9.12 -24.73
N CYS A 82 -11.61 8.32 -23.99
CA CYS A 82 -11.05 7.40 -23.01
C CYS A 82 -10.50 6.16 -23.70
N VAL A 83 -9.17 6.01 -23.69
CA VAL A 83 -8.49 4.85 -24.25
C VAL A 83 -7.99 3.93 -23.13
N PRO A 84 -8.03 2.61 -23.33
CA PRO A 84 -7.54 1.67 -22.33
C PRO A 84 -6.03 1.84 -22.16
N GLN A 85 -5.58 1.74 -20.91
CA GLN A 85 -4.18 1.73 -20.53
C GLN A 85 -3.94 0.53 -19.61
N VAL A 86 -2.80 -0.12 -19.78
CA VAL A 86 -2.35 -1.18 -18.88
C VAL A 86 -1.13 -0.68 -18.12
N ILE A 87 -1.19 -0.77 -16.80
CA ILE A 87 -0.09 -0.47 -15.90
C ILE A 87 0.32 -1.78 -15.24
N THR A 88 1.60 -2.14 -15.34
CA THR A 88 2.18 -3.33 -14.73
C THR A 88 3.15 -2.95 -13.64
N LYS A 89 3.00 -3.55 -12.46
CA LYS A 89 3.93 -3.40 -11.35
C LYS A 89 4.42 -4.78 -10.92
N GLN A 90 5.74 -4.99 -10.97
CA GLN A 90 6.38 -6.15 -10.36
C GLN A 90 6.31 -6.01 -8.84
N LEU A 91 5.92 -7.09 -8.17
CA LEU A 91 5.93 -7.21 -6.72
C LEU A 91 6.87 -8.35 -6.36
N ASP A 92 7.79 -8.06 -5.45
CA ASP A 92 8.75 -9.04 -4.98
C ASP A 92 8.06 -10.23 -4.29
N MET A 93 8.84 -11.31 -4.17
CA MET A 93 8.42 -12.49 -3.44
C MET A 93 8.11 -12.12 -1.98
N PRO A 94 6.97 -12.57 -1.42
CA PRO A 94 6.66 -12.30 -0.03
C PRO A 94 7.67 -12.99 0.89
N VAL A 95 8.13 -12.28 1.92
CA VAL A 95 8.98 -12.85 2.97
C VAL A 95 8.09 -13.60 3.96
N CYS A 96 8.30 -14.91 4.08
CA CYS A 96 7.62 -15.74 5.08
C CYS A 96 8.51 -15.89 6.32
N HIS A 97 7.91 -15.88 7.50
CA HIS A 97 8.61 -16.33 8.69
C HIS A 97 8.84 -17.84 8.55
N PRO A 98 10.10 -18.32 8.60
CA PRO A 98 10.40 -19.72 8.33
C PRO A 98 9.72 -20.66 9.33
N GLN A 99 9.55 -20.19 10.57
CA GLN A 99 8.87 -20.92 11.63
C GLN A 99 8.06 -19.96 12.52
N ARG A 100 6.86 -20.39 12.94
CA ARG A 100 6.03 -19.72 13.94
C ARG A 100 5.75 -20.70 15.07
N VAL A 101 5.91 -20.25 16.30
CA VAL A 101 5.57 -21.03 17.51
C VAL A 101 4.42 -20.31 18.21
N THR A 102 3.25 -20.93 18.26
CA THR A 102 2.06 -20.40 18.91
C THR A 102 1.78 -21.19 20.18
N ALA A 103 1.84 -20.52 21.33
CA ALA A 103 1.47 -21.10 22.60
C ALA A 103 -0.02 -21.50 22.60
N LEU A 104 -0.31 -22.71 23.07
CA LEU A 104 -1.67 -23.23 23.22
C LEU A 104 -1.98 -23.40 24.71
N GLY A 105 -3.05 -22.74 25.16
CA GLY A 105 -3.47 -22.80 26.57
C GLY A 105 -2.51 -22.08 27.51
N THR A 106 -2.62 -22.36 28.81
CA THR A 106 -1.79 -21.76 29.86
C THR A 106 -0.56 -22.63 30.16
N CYS A 107 0.42 -22.02 30.84
CA CYS A 107 1.56 -22.75 31.38
C CYS A 107 1.12 -23.58 32.60
N ASP A 108 1.42 -24.87 32.60
CA ASP A 108 1.26 -25.72 33.78
C ASP A 108 2.25 -25.26 34.86
N THR A 109 1.72 -24.87 36.03
CA THR A 109 2.50 -24.34 37.14
C THR A 109 3.33 -25.40 37.86
N VAL A 110 2.95 -26.67 37.76
CA VAL A 110 3.63 -27.81 38.39
C VAL A 110 4.72 -28.35 37.46
N THR A 111 4.36 -28.71 36.23
CA THR A 111 5.32 -29.32 35.29
C THR A 111 6.16 -28.29 34.53
N ARG A 112 5.80 -26.99 34.61
CA ARG A 112 6.42 -25.90 33.83
C ARG A 112 6.38 -26.16 32.33
N ARG A 113 5.34 -26.84 31.85
CA ARG A 113 5.16 -27.16 30.43
C ARG A 113 3.92 -26.50 29.87
N GLN A 114 3.99 -26.21 28.58
CA GLN A 114 2.90 -25.65 27.80
C GLN A 114 2.91 -26.29 26.43
N LEU A 115 1.74 -26.63 25.92
CA LEU A 115 1.59 -27.09 24.55
C LEU A 115 1.82 -25.91 23.59
N ALA A 116 2.55 -26.13 22.51
CA ALA A 116 2.75 -25.14 21.47
C ALA A 116 2.55 -25.75 20.09
N LEU A 117 1.96 -24.97 19.20
CA LEU A 117 1.85 -25.28 17.77
C LEU A 117 3.05 -24.69 17.05
N VAL A 118 3.87 -25.55 16.45
CA VAL A 118 4.96 -25.16 15.55
C VAL A 118 4.45 -25.27 14.12
N GLU A 119 4.54 -24.17 13.39
CA GLU A 119 4.21 -24.11 11.96
C GLU A 119 5.42 -23.65 11.16
N ARG A 120 5.73 -24.31 10.04
CA ARG A 120 6.74 -23.85 9.08
C ARG A 120 6.08 -23.40 7.79
N PHE A 121 6.53 -22.27 7.25
CA PHE A 121 5.90 -21.64 6.09
C PHE A 121 6.86 -21.57 4.91
N VAL A 122 6.32 -21.78 3.71
CA VAL A 122 7.01 -21.51 2.45
C VAL A 122 6.11 -20.68 1.54
N VAL A 123 6.73 -20.02 0.56
CA VAL A 123 5.98 -19.31 -0.49
C VAL A 123 5.40 -20.34 -1.45
N LYS A 124 4.07 -20.43 -1.49
CA LYS A 124 3.33 -21.24 -2.47
C LYS A 124 2.20 -20.40 -3.05
N GLN A 125 2.16 -20.31 -4.39
CA GLN A 125 1.21 -19.45 -5.11
C GLN A 125 1.23 -18.00 -4.60
N CYS A 126 2.43 -17.44 -4.40
CA CYS A 126 2.65 -16.06 -3.98
C CYS A 126 2.02 -15.70 -2.62
N ARG A 127 1.83 -16.72 -1.77
CA ARG A 127 1.34 -16.61 -0.40
C ARG A 127 2.17 -17.49 0.51
N CYS A 128 2.32 -17.09 1.77
CA CYS A 128 2.91 -17.95 2.79
C CYS A 128 1.90 -19.02 3.16
N GLN A 129 2.26 -20.29 2.93
CA GLN A 129 1.44 -21.44 3.29
C GLN A 129 2.19 -22.31 4.28
N ALA A 130 1.50 -22.77 5.32
CA ALA A 130 2.07 -23.71 6.27
C ALA A 130 2.25 -25.06 5.57
N ILE A 131 3.48 -25.55 5.54
CA ILE A 131 3.82 -26.89 5.01
C ILE A 131 4.00 -27.92 6.13
N PHE A 132 4.18 -27.44 7.36
CA PHE A 132 4.38 -28.27 8.52
C PHE A 132 3.57 -27.70 9.68
N ARG A 133 2.95 -28.60 10.45
CA ARG A 133 2.18 -28.27 11.65
C ARG A 133 2.36 -29.39 12.66
N GLU A 134 2.93 -29.08 13.81
CA GLU A 134 3.13 -30.05 14.88
C GLU A 134 2.83 -29.43 16.24
N LYS A 135 2.25 -30.23 17.12
CA LYS A 135 2.05 -29.86 18.51
C LYS A 135 3.20 -30.44 19.32
N ILE A 136 3.92 -29.57 20.01
CA ILE A 136 5.03 -29.95 20.88
C ILE A 136 4.76 -29.47 22.31
N GLU A 137 5.31 -30.15 23.30
CA GLU A 137 5.43 -29.59 24.64
C GLU A 137 6.68 -28.72 24.69
N ARG A 138 6.53 -27.47 25.11
CA ARG A 138 7.65 -26.57 25.41
C ARG A 138 7.68 -26.25 26.90
N ILE A 139 8.86 -25.90 27.40
CA ILE A 139 9.00 -25.41 28.77
C ILE A 139 8.52 -23.95 28.82
N CYS A 140 7.78 -23.59 29.85
CA CYS A 140 7.27 -22.25 30.10
C CYS A 140 7.69 -21.76 31.49
N GLY A 141 8.10 -20.50 31.57
CA GLY A 141 8.54 -19.83 32.79
C GLY A 141 8.26 -18.34 32.72
N MET A 142 8.10 -17.69 33.88
CA MET A 142 7.83 -16.25 33.94
C MET A 142 9.08 -15.48 33.52
N LEU A 143 9.02 -14.81 32.38
CA LEU A 143 9.82 -13.62 32.11
C LEU A 143 8.87 -12.43 32.20
N HIS A 144 9.23 -11.51 33.11
CA HIS A 144 8.55 -10.23 33.30
C HIS A 144 8.41 -9.49 31.96
N GLU A 145 7.31 -8.77 31.83
CA GLU A 145 6.93 -7.82 30.76
C GLU A 145 8.02 -7.43 29.75
N SER A 146 7.89 -7.94 28.53
CA SER A 146 7.63 -7.13 27.32
C SER A 146 7.83 -7.99 26.07
N ALA A 147 6.89 -7.88 25.15
CA ALA A 147 6.87 -8.62 23.89
C ALA A 147 8.15 -8.35 23.08
N SER A 148 8.85 -9.41 22.64
CA SER A 148 9.74 -9.38 21.47
C SER A 148 10.07 -10.79 20.98
N GLN A 149 10.11 -10.91 19.65
CA GLN A 149 10.23 -12.14 18.86
C GLN A 149 11.40 -13.03 19.26
N SER A 150 11.15 -14.32 19.45
CA SER A 150 12.20 -15.33 19.62
C SER A 150 12.36 -16.13 18.33
N THR A 151 13.37 -15.78 17.54
CA THR A 151 13.94 -16.62 16.47
C THR A 151 14.63 -17.83 17.11
N VAL A 152 14.23 -19.04 16.71
CA VAL A 152 14.90 -20.29 17.12
C VAL A 152 15.53 -20.91 15.87
N TYR A 153 16.86 -20.87 15.79
CA TYR A 153 17.64 -21.71 14.88
C TYR A 153 17.70 -23.14 15.45
N SER A 154 17.50 -24.14 14.60
CA SER A 154 17.66 -25.54 14.96
C SER A 154 19.02 -26.03 14.48
N ASP A 155 19.90 -26.35 15.43
CA ASP A 155 20.97 -27.31 15.21
C ASP A 155 20.79 -28.48 16.18
N ASN A 156 20.98 -29.68 15.65
CA ASN A 156 20.85 -30.95 16.37
C ASN A 156 21.81 -30.98 17.58
N GLU A 157 21.32 -31.59 18.66
CA GLU A 157 21.93 -31.75 19.98
C GLU A 157 21.85 -30.51 20.90
N SER A 158 20.96 -30.60 21.90
CA SER A 158 20.87 -29.74 23.08
C SER A 158 20.86 -28.23 22.80
N ILE A 159 19.67 -27.65 22.66
CA ILE A 159 19.48 -26.20 22.53
C ILE A 159 19.90 -25.51 23.84
N PHE A 160 21.18 -25.14 23.93
CA PHE A 160 21.68 -24.16 24.89
C PHE A 160 21.54 -22.78 24.26
N ILE A 161 20.66 -21.95 24.82
CA ILE A 161 20.58 -20.53 24.46
C ILE A 161 21.71 -19.81 25.21
N GLN A 162 22.86 -19.66 24.56
CA GLN A 162 23.86 -18.66 24.95
C GLN A 162 23.65 -17.42 24.09
N GLN A 163 23.55 -16.23 24.72
CA GLN A 163 24.02 -14.98 24.13
C GLN A 163 24.01 -13.81 25.16
N PRO A 164 24.75 -12.71 24.90
CA PRO A 164 25.89 -12.29 25.71
C PRO A 164 25.62 -11.06 26.58
N CYS A 165 26.55 -10.84 27.52
CA CYS A 165 26.58 -9.69 28.42
C CYS A 165 26.77 -8.36 27.67
N GLY A 166 26.09 -7.35 28.21
CA GLY A 166 26.22 -5.93 27.91
C GLY A 166 25.20 -5.17 28.74
#